data_AF-A0A917TEX7-F1
#
_entry.id   AF-A0A917TEX7-F1
#
_cell.length_a   1.000
_cell.length_b   1.000
_cell.length_c   1.000
_cell.angle_alpha   90.00
_cell.angle_beta   90.00
_cell.angle_gamma   90.00
#
_symmetry.space_group_name_H-M   'P 1'
#
loop_
_entity.id
_entity.type
_entity.pdbx_description
1 polymer ?
#
loop_
_entity_poly.entity_id
_entity_poly.type
_entity_poly.pdbx_seq_one_letter_code
_entity_poly.pdbx_strand_id
1 'polypeptide(L)'
;MCIPAETSLLVSIQERGFENDPVAGHRAIGLLGDPHTVLIPHPPEELFDPRREFQAVVIPTPLHAEDIIERHNGWCLKAVRIGSGGGAIAALLTLALPSRYGTMLAGFRADELGRTVEENGGDLWSALESLAIIPPEVREGPREELLRALPDIERLQRQYRIREHHLRAPGEVASWLCAVFCVCDSGKG
;
A
#
# COMPACT_ATOMS: atom_id res chain seq x y z
N MET A 1 -6.60 12.31 8.30
CA MET A 1 -5.92 13.27 7.41
C MET A 1 -6.45 13.00 6.03
N CYS A 2 -7.19 13.93 5.44
CA CYS A 2 -7.74 13.75 4.09
C CYS A 2 -6.59 13.90 3.10
N ILE A 3 -6.31 12.86 2.34
CA ILE A 3 -5.34 12.90 1.25
C ILE A 3 -5.89 13.88 0.21
N PRO A 4 -5.08 14.82 -0.29
CA PRO A 4 -5.53 15.74 -1.33
C PRO A 4 -6.05 14.96 -2.55
N ALA A 5 -7.10 15.47 -3.18
CA ALA A 5 -7.87 14.79 -4.23
C ALA A 5 -7.09 14.46 -5.52
N GLU A 6 -5.78 14.77 -5.59
CA GLU A 6 -4.93 14.59 -6.76
C GLU A 6 -3.83 13.54 -6.57
N THR A 7 -3.69 12.93 -5.38
CA THR A 7 -2.69 11.88 -5.15
C THR A 7 -3.23 10.54 -5.64
N SER A 8 -2.67 10.03 -6.74
CA SER A 8 -2.86 8.65 -7.15
C SER A 8 -1.88 7.74 -6.41
N LEU A 9 -2.11 6.43 -6.43
CA LEU A 9 -1.28 5.44 -5.72
C LEU A 9 -0.78 4.39 -6.69
N LEU A 10 0.43 3.92 -6.46
CA LEU A 10 1.00 2.73 -7.08
C LEU A 10 1.31 1.74 -5.97
N VAL A 11 0.98 0.46 -6.18
CA VAL A 11 1.29 -0.59 -5.21
C VAL A 11 2.13 -1.66 -5.87
N SER A 12 3.34 -1.83 -5.36
CA SER A 12 4.26 -2.90 -5.76
C SER A 12 4.23 -4.01 -4.73
N ILE A 13 3.91 -5.23 -5.14
CA ILE A 13 4.12 -6.43 -4.33
C ILE A 13 5.57 -6.87 -4.50
N GLN A 14 6.31 -6.92 -3.40
CA GLN A 14 7.73 -7.25 -3.40
C GLN A 14 8.02 -8.45 -2.52
N GLU A 15 8.93 -9.29 -2.97
CA GLU A 15 9.55 -10.33 -2.14
C GLU A 15 10.44 -9.68 -1.06
N ARG A 16 10.37 -10.19 0.17
CA ARG A 16 11.21 -9.71 1.28
C ARG A 16 12.66 -10.13 1.10
N GLY A 17 13.58 -9.35 1.64
CA GLY A 17 15.03 -9.54 1.47
C GLY A 17 15.63 -8.77 0.28
N PHE A 18 14.79 -8.15 -0.54
CA PHE A 18 15.18 -7.29 -1.66
C PHE A 18 15.00 -5.79 -1.35
N GLU A 19 15.03 -5.39 -0.08
CA GLU A 19 14.81 -3.99 0.31
C GLU A 19 15.84 -3.01 -0.28
N ASN A 20 17.06 -3.49 -0.54
CA ASN A 20 18.13 -2.71 -1.18
C ASN A 20 18.14 -2.82 -2.72
N ASP A 21 17.33 -3.71 -3.30
CA ASP A 21 17.13 -3.84 -4.75
C ASP A 21 15.64 -4.08 -5.07
N PRO A 22 14.80 -3.05 -4.94
CA PRO A 22 13.35 -3.21 -5.09
C PRO A 22 12.90 -3.61 -6.50
N VAL A 23 13.74 -3.37 -7.51
CA VAL A 23 13.49 -3.83 -8.88
C VAL A 23 13.55 -5.36 -8.93
N ALA A 24 14.61 -5.96 -8.41
CA ALA A 24 14.74 -7.41 -8.34
C ALA A 24 13.70 -8.06 -7.41
N GLY A 25 13.20 -7.33 -6.42
CA GLY A 25 12.16 -7.78 -5.50
C GLY A 25 10.73 -7.71 -6.06
N HIS A 26 10.46 -6.93 -7.10
CA HIS A 26 9.10 -6.74 -7.62
C HIS A 26 8.53 -8.02 -8.23
N ARG A 27 7.30 -8.38 -7.87
CA ARG A 27 6.62 -9.60 -8.34
C ARG A 27 5.28 -9.32 -9.00
N ALA A 28 4.53 -8.35 -8.49
CA ALA A 28 3.21 -8.05 -9.00
C ALA A 28 2.79 -6.61 -8.70
N ILE A 29 1.75 -6.18 -9.39
CA ILE A 29 1.09 -4.90 -9.17
C ILE A 29 -0.16 -5.17 -8.33
N GLY A 30 -0.33 -4.37 -7.28
CA GLY A 30 -1.48 -4.43 -6.40
C GLY A 30 -2.38 -3.21 -6.56
N LEU A 31 -3.57 -3.31 -5.97
CA LEU A 31 -4.55 -2.25 -5.79
C LEU A 31 -4.91 -2.19 -4.32
N LEU A 32 -4.72 -1.06 -3.66
CA LEU A 32 -5.14 -0.90 -2.27
C LEU A 32 -6.68 -0.84 -2.24
N GLY A 33 -7.33 -1.94 -1.85
CA GLY A 33 -8.80 -2.04 -1.83
C GLY A 33 -9.41 -1.35 -0.61
N ASP A 34 -8.68 -1.37 0.50
CA ASP A 34 -8.95 -0.64 1.75
C ASP A 34 -7.61 -0.48 2.51
N PRO A 35 -7.56 0.26 3.64
CA PRO A 35 -6.31 0.44 4.39
C PRO A 35 -5.60 -0.86 4.81
N HIS A 36 -6.30 -1.98 4.94
CA HIS A 36 -5.76 -3.28 5.36
C HIS A 36 -5.61 -4.30 4.24
N THR A 37 -6.09 -4.04 3.03
CA THR A 37 -6.21 -5.06 1.99
C THR A 37 -5.67 -4.58 0.66
N VAL A 38 -4.77 -5.36 0.08
CA VAL A 38 -4.30 -5.19 -1.30
C VAL A 38 -4.86 -6.30 -2.17
N LEU A 39 -5.58 -5.92 -3.23
CA LEU A 39 -6.02 -6.80 -4.30
C LEU A 39 -4.89 -6.93 -5.33
N ILE A 40 -4.60 -8.15 -5.76
CA ILE A 40 -3.61 -8.47 -6.78
C ILE A 40 -4.39 -9.14 -7.92
N PRO A 41 -4.78 -8.40 -8.98
CA PRO A 41 -5.72 -8.92 -9.97
C PRO A 41 -5.18 -10.07 -10.81
N HIS A 42 -3.85 -10.14 -10.99
CA HIS A 42 -3.16 -11.20 -11.72
C HIS A 42 -1.90 -11.65 -10.95
N PRO A 43 -2.06 -12.45 -9.88
CA PRO A 43 -0.95 -12.87 -9.04
C PRO A 43 -0.10 -13.92 -9.76
N PRO A 44 1.23 -13.78 -9.81
CA PRO A 44 2.10 -14.86 -10.28
C PRO A 44 2.05 -16.04 -9.30
N GLU A 45 2.28 -17.25 -9.80
CA GLU A 45 2.21 -18.49 -9.01
C GLU A 45 3.12 -18.47 -7.77
N GLU A 46 4.27 -17.81 -7.89
CA GLU A 46 5.27 -17.66 -6.84
C GLU A 46 4.74 -16.97 -5.58
N LEU A 47 3.69 -16.14 -5.69
CA LEU A 47 3.07 -15.52 -4.51
C LEU A 47 2.45 -16.56 -3.57
N PHE A 48 2.10 -17.74 -4.08
CA PHE A 48 1.49 -18.81 -3.31
C PHE A 48 2.51 -19.82 -2.76
N ASP A 49 3.82 -19.59 -2.93
CA ASP A 49 4.86 -20.39 -2.28
C ASP A 49 4.96 -20.02 -0.79
N PRO A 50 4.61 -20.93 0.15
CA PRO A 50 4.65 -20.64 1.59
C PRO A 50 6.06 -20.42 2.16
N ARG A 51 7.11 -20.65 1.36
CA ARG A 51 8.50 -20.39 1.76
C ARG A 51 8.95 -18.96 1.44
N ARG A 52 8.15 -18.23 0.67
CA ARG A 52 8.42 -16.85 0.30
C ARG A 52 7.57 -15.92 1.14
N GLU A 53 8.16 -14.79 1.51
CA GLU A 53 7.47 -13.74 2.24
C GLU A 53 7.37 -12.50 1.37
N PHE A 54 6.22 -11.84 1.40
CA PHE A 54 5.94 -10.69 0.55
C PHE A 54 5.51 -9.48 1.38
N GLN A 55 5.77 -8.30 0.83
CA GLN A 55 5.36 -7.01 1.35
C GLN A 55 4.69 -6.18 0.26
N ALA A 56 3.75 -5.32 0.65
CA ALA A 56 3.20 -4.30 -0.22
C ALA A 56 3.96 -2.99 -0.02
N VAL A 57 4.45 -2.41 -1.12
CA VAL A 57 5.05 -1.08 -1.15
C VAL A 57 4.05 -0.12 -1.78
N VAL A 58 3.50 0.78 -0.98
CA VAL A 58 2.50 1.78 -1.40
C VAL A 58 3.24 3.10 -1.67
N ILE A 59 3.09 3.61 -2.89
CA ILE A 59 3.84 4.75 -3.41
C ILE A 59 2.84 5.79 -3.91
N PRO A 60 2.75 6.98 -3.29
CA PRO A 60 1.97 8.08 -3.84
C PRO A 60 2.59 8.63 -5.13
N THR A 61 1.75 9.04 -6.07
CA THR A 61 2.15 9.65 -7.33
C THR A 61 1.26 10.86 -7.69
N PRO A 62 1.86 12.00 -8.10
CA PRO A 62 3.29 12.27 -8.10
C PRO A 62 3.86 12.29 -6.66
N LEU A 63 5.15 12.00 -6.52
CA LEU A 63 5.81 11.95 -5.22
C LEU A 63 6.25 13.36 -4.80
N HIS A 64 5.66 13.88 -3.73
CA HIS A 64 6.05 15.15 -3.10
C HIS A 64 7.01 14.96 -1.93
N ALA A 65 7.56 16.05 -1.39
CA ALA A 65 8.58 15.99 -0.35
C ALA A 65 8.06 15.46 1.00
N GLU A 66 6.79 15.72 1.29
CA GLU A 66 6.07 15.31 2.49
C GLU A 66 5.40 13.94 2.38
N ASP A 67 5.33 13.39 1.17
CA ASP A 67 4.76 12.08 0.92
C ASP A 67 5.61 10.97 1.56
N ILE A 68 4.95 9.87 1.92
CA ILE A 68 5.57 8.77 2.64
C ILE A 68 5.38 7.49 1.83
N ILE A 69 6.49 6.86 1.46
CA ILE A 69 6.44 5.51 0.92
C ILE A 69 6.21 4.57 2.10
N GLU A 70 5.20 3.71 1.98
CA GLU A 70 4.91 2.73 3.02
C GLU A 70 5.28 1.33 2.56
N ARG A 71 6.02 0.61 3.42
CA ARG A 71 6.25 -0.82 3.30
C ARG A 71 5.43 -1.55 4.35
N HIS A 72 4.55 -2.42 3.90
CA HIS A 72 3.65 -3.19 4.75
C HIS A 72 3.94 -4.68 4.60
N ASN A 73 4.25 -5.33 5.71
CA ASN A 73 4.35 -6.78 5.73
C ASN A 73 2.97 -7.41 5.46
N GLY A 74 2.96 -8.46 4.64
CA GLY A 74 1.80 -9.32 4.49
C GLY A 74 1.55 -10.14 5.76
N TRP A 75 0.31 -10.17 6.22
CA TRP A 75 -0.14 -11.08 7.27
C TRP A 75 -0.74 -12.37 6.70
N CYS A 76 -1.55 -12.24 5.64
CA CYS A 76 -2.27 -13.36 5.04
C CYS A 76 -2.46 -13.12 3.54
N LEU A 77 -2.15 -14.12 2.72
CA LEU A 77 -2.46 -14.12 1.30
C LEU A 77 -3.57 -15.13 1.02
N LYS A 78 -4.65 -14.69 0.37
CA LYS A 78 -5.78 -15.55 -0.02
C LYS A 78 -5.88 -15.60 -1.54
N ALA A 79 -5.89 -16.80 -2.11
CA ALA A 79 -6.28 -16.99 -3.50
C ALA A 79 -7.80 -16.90 -3.63
N VAL A 80 -8.29 -16.13 -4.60
CA VAL A 80 -9.71 -15.97 -4.92
C VAL A 80 -9.90 -16.40 -6.36
N ARG A 81 -10.71 -17.43 -6.57
CA ARG A 81 -11.14 -17.83 -7.92
C ARG A 81 -12.36 -17.01 -8.31
N ILE A 82 -12.33 -16.43 -9.50
CA ILE A 82 -13.41 -15.60 -10.03
C ILE A 82 -14.11 -16.40 -11.14
N GLY A 83 -15.44 -16.50 -11.05
CA GLY A 83 -16.27 -17.28 -11.98
C GLY A 83 -16.42 -18.77 -11.62
N SER A 84 -17.35 -19.45 -12.28
CA SER A 84 -17.84 -20.79 -11.90
C SER A 84 -17.11 -21.98 -12.58
N GLY A 85 -16.10 -21.73 -13.43
CA GLY A 85 -15.50 -22.76 -14.30
C GLY A 85 -13.98 -22.89 -14.28
N GLY A 86 -13.31 -22.44 -13.22
CA GLY A 86 -11.84 -22.35 -13.18
C GLY A 86 -11.30 -21.03 -13.72
N GLY A 87 -12.09 -19.96 -13.61
CA GLY A 87 -11.74 -18.62 -14.08
C GLY A 87 -10.59 -17.97 -13.30
N ALA A 88 -10.32 -16.70 -13.62
CA ALA A 88 -9.11 -16.03 -13.17
C ALA A 88 -8.92 -16.08 -11.66
N ILE A 89 -7.64 -16.20 -11.30
CA ILE A 89 -7.20 -16.18 -9.91
C ILE A 89 -6.80 -14.74 -9.63
N ALA A 90 -7.42 -14.15 -8.62
CA ALA A 90 -6.89 -12.97 -7.95
C ALA A 90 -6.29 -13.38 -6.60
N ALA A 91 -5.48 -12.51 -6.02
CA ALA A 91 -5.06 -12.66 -4.63
C ALA A 91 -5.46 -11.46 -3.78
N LEU A 92 -5.75 -11.71 -2.51
CA LEU A 92 -5.94 -10.69 -1.50
C LEU A 92 -4.82 -10.81 -0.47
N LEU A 93 -4.01 -9.77 -0.36
CA LEU A 93 -2.99 -9.63 0.67
C LEU A 93 -3.52 -8.75 1.80
N THR A 94 -3.72 -9.34 2.97
CA THR A 94 -4.01 -8.59 4.20
C THR A 94 -2.71 -8.03 4.75
N LEU A 95 -2.67 -6.73 5.02
CA LEU A 95 -1.53 -6.02 5.60
C LEU A 95 -1.51 -6.20 7.12
N ALA A 96 -0.32 -6.35 7.69
CA ALA A 96 -0.15 -6.49 9.14
C ALA A 96 -0.52 -5.21 9.91
N LEU A 97 -0.34 -4.04 9.29
CA LEU A 97 -0.75 -2.74 9.79
C LEU A 97 -1.55 -2.01 8.71
N PRO A 98 -2.49 -1.13 9.07
CA PRO A 98 -3.20 -0.33 8.08
C PRO A 98 -2.24 0.64 7.38
N SER A 99 -2.43 0.77 6.07
CA SER A 99 -1.94 1.87 5.26
C SER A 99 -2.54 3.20 5.72
N ARG A 100 -1.76 4.28 5.65
CA ARG A 100 -2.31 5.64 5.82
C ARG A 100 -3.16 6.05 4.62
N TYR A 101 -2.95 5.39 3.49
CA TYR A 101 -3.60 5.69 2.22
C TYR A 101 -4.99 5.07 2.14
N GLY A 102 -5.89 5.77 1.44
CA GLY A 102 -7.25 5.30 1.18
C GLY A 102 -7.32 4.27 0.05
N THR A 103 -8.54 3.79 -0.24
CA THR A 103 -8.77 2.87 -1.34
C THR A 103 -8.44 3.50 -2.70
N MET A 104 -7.91 2.68 -3.60
CA MET A 104 -7.71 3.00 -5.02
C MET A 104 -8.95 2.67 -5.86
N LEU A 105 -9.91 1.94 -5.31
CA LEU A 105 -11.05 1.42 -6.05
C LEU A 105 -12.24 2.38 -5.94
N ALA A 106 -12.83 2.76 -7.06
CA ALA A 106 -14.15 3.38 -7.05
C ALA A 106 -15.21 2.37 -6.57
N GLY A 107 -16.36 2.87 -6.12
CA GLY A 107 -17.49 2.00 -5.73
C GLY A 107 -18.03 1.22 -6.93
N PHE A 108 -18.30 -0.07 -6.74
CA PHE A 108 -18.85 -0.96 -7.77
C PHE A 108 -19.90 -1.92 -7.20
N ARG A 109 -20.69 -2.50 -8.10
CA ARG A 109 -21.63 -3.57 -7.76
C ARG A 109 -21.04 -4.94 -8.05
N ALA A 110 -21.23 -5.89 -7.14
CA ALA A 110 -20.65 -7.22 -7.25
C ALA A 110 -21.19 -8.03 -8.45
N ASP A 111 -22.49 -7.90 -8.74
CA ASP A 111 -23.14 -8.58 -9.87
C ASP A 111 -22.66 -8.05 -11.23
N GLU A 112 -22.38 -6.75 -11.29
CA GLU A 112 -21.82 -6.09 -12.47
C GLU A 112 -20.36 -6.51 -12.70
N LEU A 113 -19.52 -6.42 -11.67
CA LEU A 113 -18.13 -6.86 -11.75
C LEU A 113 -18.02 -8.33 -12.17
N GLY A 114 -18.85 -9.21 -11.59
CA GLY A 114 -18.86 -10.63 -11.96
C GLY A 114 -19.14 -10.85 -13.44
N ARG A 115 -20.16 -10.19 -13.99
CA ARG A 115 -20.50 -10.28 -15.42
C ARG A 115 -19.40 -9.74 -16.30
N THR A 116 -18.84 -8.57 -15.97
CA THR A 116 -17.79 -7.95 -16.78
C THR A 116 -16.50 -8.76 -16.77
N VAL A 117 -16.18 -9.45 -15.67
CA VAL A 117 -15.05 -10.41 -15.67
C VAL A 117 -15.31 -11.56 -16.64
N GLU A 118 -16.52 -12.11 -16.68
CA GLU A 118 -16.87 -13.17 -17.64
C GLU A 118 -16.80 -12.68 -19.09
N GLU A 119 -17.32 -11.48 -19.37
CA GLU A 119 -17.25 -10.82 -20.69
C GLU A 119 -15.81 -10.55 -21.15
N ASN A 120 -14.90 -10.31 -20.20
CA ASN A 120 -13.46 -10.13 -20.44
C ASN A 120 -12.65 -11.44 -20.37
N GLY A 121 -13.31 -12.60 -20.50
CA GLY A 121 -12.61 -13.90 -20.54
C GLY A 121 -11.86 -14.24 -19.25
N GLY A 122 -12.30 -13.69 -18.13
CA GLY A 122 -11.66 -13.82 -16.82
C GLY A 122 -10.65 -12.72 -16.49
N ASP A 123 -10.26 -11.83 -17.41
CA ASP A 123 -9.27 -10.80 -17.07
C ASP A 123 -9.83 -9.75 -16.11
N LEU A 124 -9.48 -9.87 -14.82
CA LEU A 124 -9.92 -8.94 -13.79
C LEU A 124 -9.38 -7.52 -14.02
N TRP A 125 -8.17 -7.34 -14.57
CA TRP A 125 -7.67 -5.99 -14.88
C TRP A 125 -8.58 -5.30 -15.90
N SER A 126 -8.81 -5.98 -17.03
CA SER A 126 -9.65 -5.44 -18.11
C SER A 126 -11.09 -5.20 -17.65
N ALA A 127 -11.61 -6.01 -16.73
CA ALA A 127 -12.93 -5.80 -16.15
C ALA A 127 -12.99 -4.57 -15.22
N LEU A 128 -11.99 -4.36 -14.36
CA LEU A 128 -11.91 -3.20 -13.48
C LEU A 128 -11.77 -1.89 -14.28
N GLU A 129 -10.97 -1.90 -15.35
CA GLU A 129 -10.80 -0.79 -16.28
C GLU A 129 -12.09 -0.49 -17.05
N SER A 130 -12.77 -1.52 -17.58
CA SER A 130 -14.02 -1.38 -18.33
C SER A 130 -15.14 -0.76 -17.50
N LEU A 131 -15.17 -1.02 -16.20
CA LEU A 131 -16.14 -0.44 -15.25
C LEU A 131 -15.69 0.91 -14.67
N ALA A 132 -14.55 1.45 -15.13
CA ALA A 132 -13.94 2.66 -14.58
C ALA A 132 -13.74 2.61 -13.04
N ILE A 133 -13.52 1.41 -12.50
CA ILE A 133 -13.21 1.21 -11.07
C ILE A 133 -11.79 1.70 -10.78
N ILE A 134 -10.90 1.56 -11.77
CA ILE A 134 -9.54 2.07 -11.77
C ILE A 134 -9.24 2.75 -13.11
N PRO A 135 -8.29 3.70 -13.13
CA PRO A 135 -7.73 4.22 -14.37
C PRO A 135 -6.74 3.21 -15.00
N PRO A 136 -6.65 3.10 -16.35
CA PRO A 136 -5.79 2.12 -17.03
C PRO A 136 -4.30 2.23 -16.69
N GLU A 137 -3.82 3.43 -16.38
CA GLU A 137 -2.41 3.70 -16.06
C GLU A 137 -1.95 2.97 -14.79
N VAL A 138 -2.88 2.60 -13.91
CA VAL A 138 -2.55 1.86 -12.68
C VAL A 138 -2.04 0.45 -13.01
N ARG A 139 -2.51 -0.17 -14.10
CA ARG A 139 -2.07 -1.50 -14.55
C ARG A 139 -0.60 -1.52 -14.99
N GLU A 140 -0.03 -0.37 -15.37
CA GLU A 140 1.39 -0.26 -15.70
C GLU A 140 2.28 -0.39 -14.46
N GLY A 141 1.74 -0.05 -13.29
CA GLY A 141 2.45 -0.12 -12.02
C GLY A 141 3.60 0.89 -11.91
N PRO A 142 4.48 0.74 -10.90
CA PRO A 142 5.63 1.61 -10.74
C PRO A 142 6.71 1.29 -11.76
N ARG A 143 7.17 2.34 -12.46
CA ARG A 143 8.29 2.25 -13.39
C ARG A 143 9.59 1.82 -12.68
N GLU A 144 10.46 1.17 -13.43
CA GLU A 144 11.73 0.66 -12.91
C GLU A 144 12.60 1.77 -12.29
N GLU A 145 12.62 2.96 -12.88
CA GLU A 145 13.38 4.10 -12.36
C GLU A 145 12.89 4.53 -10.98
N LEU A 146 11.58 4.51 -10.76
CA LEU A 146 10.97 4.81 -9.47
C LEU A 146 11.33 3.75 -8.45
N LEU A 147 11.22 2.46 -8.80
CA LEU A 147 11.61 1.34 -7.93
C LEU A 147 13.08 1.40 -7.52
N ARG A 148 13.97 1.72 -8.47
CA ARG A 148 15.41 1.86 -8.23
C ARG A 148 15.73 3.05 -7.32
N ALA A 149 14.91 4.10 -7.33
CA ALA A 149 15.06 5.27 -6.46
C ALA A 149 14.49 5.08 -5.04
N LEU A 150 13.63 4.08 -4.80
CA LEU A 150 12.95 3.90 -3.50
C LEU A 150 13.90 3.85 -2.29
N PRO A 151 15.03 3.11 -2.29
CA PRO A 151 15.88 3.02 -1.10
C PRO A 151 16.44 4.38 -0.68
N ASP A 152 16.80 5.23 -1.65
CA ASP A 152 17.31 6.57 -1.40
C ASP A 152 16.21 7.49 -0.87
N ILE A 153 15.01 7.43 -1.45
CA ILE A 153 13.85 8.23 -1.01
C ILE A 153 13.47 7.84 0.42
N GLU A 154 13.36 6.55 0.72
CA GLU A 154 13.03 6.07 2.07
C GLU A 154 14.10 6.48 3.09
N ARG A 155 15.38 6.45 2.72
CA ARG A 155 16.47 6.92 3.58
C ARG A 155 16.32 8.40 3.90
N LEU A 156 15.99 9.24 2.91
CA LEU A 156 15.72 10.66 3.12
C LEU A 156 14.51 10.86 4.04
N GLN A 157 13.40 10.15 3.79
CA GLN A 157 12.19 10.22 4.63
C GLN A 157 12.47 9.86 6.10
N ARG A 158 13.38 8.92 6.37
CA ARG A 158 13.79 8.56 7.74
C ARG A 158 14.61 9.67 8.41
N GLN A 159 15.49 10.35 7.67
CA GLN A 159 16.31 11.45 8.21
C GLN A 159 15.44 12.62 8.66
N TYR A 160 14.40 13.00 7.90
CA TYR A 160 13.51 14.10 8.26
C TYR A 160 12.54 13.81 9.43
N ARG A 161 12.48 12.57 9.92
CA ARG A 161 11.60 12.16 11.03
C ARG A 161 12.24 12.26 12.41
N ILE A 162 13.57 12.38 12.50
CA ILE A 162 14.25 12.61 13.78
C ILE A 162 14.21 14.12 14.05
N ARG A 163 13.32 14.54 14.95
CA ARG A 163 13.31 15.91 15.48
C ARG A 163 14.01 15.92 16.83
N GLU A 164 15.19 16.50 16.89
CA GLU A 164 15.84 16.78 18.17
C GLU A 164 15.13 17.94 18.86
N HIS A 165 14.47 17.65 19.97
CA HIS A 165 13.92 18.66 20.86
C HIS A 165 14.99 19.05 21.88
N HIS A 166 15.59 20.22 21.71
CA HIS A 166 16.48 20.79 22.71
C HIS A 166 15.64 21.45 23.81
N LEU A 167 15.59 20.79 24.97
CA LEU A 167 15.04 21.35 26.19
C LEU A 167 16.10 22.24 26.85
N ARG A 168 15.70 23.44 27.26
CA ARG A 168 16.60 24.45 27.82
C ARG A 168 16.90 24.21 29.30
N ALA A 169 16.04 23.47 29.98
CA ALA A 169 16.22 23.10 31.38
C ALA A 169 15.67 21.69 31.68
N PRO A 170 16.25 20.95 32.64
CA PRO A 170 15.75 19.63 33.04
C PRO A 170 14.26 19.60 33.44
N GLY A 171 13.75 20.70 34.01
CA GLY A 171 12.34 20.82 34.39
C GLY A 171 11.35 20.87 33.21
N GLU A 172 11.82 21.18 32.00
CA GLU A 172 10.98 21.21 30.80
C GLU A 172 10.64 19.81 30.28
N VAL A 173 11.39 18.78 30.70
CA VAL A 173 11.14 17.37 30.33
C VAL A 173 9.76 16.92 30.80
N ALA A 174 9.41 17.23 32.05
CA ALA A 174 8.12 16.86 32.61
C ALA A 174 6.97 17.54 31.84
N SER A 175 7.09 18.84 31.54
CA SER A 175 6.08 19.58 30.77
C SER A 175 5.93 19.06 29.34
N TRP A 176 7.05 18.75 28.66
CA TRP A 176 7.04 18.18 27.32
C TRP A 176 6.40 16.78 27.31
N LEU A 177 6.75 15.91 28.27
CA LEU A 177 6.14 14.59 28.40
C LEU A 177 4.65 14.66 28.72
N CYS A 178 4.23 15.59 29.59
CA CYS A 178 2.82 15.83 29.88
C CYS A 178 2.03 16.21 28.61
N ALA A 179 2.60 17.08 27.77
CA ALA A 179 1.98 17.51 26.53
C ALA A 179 1.89 16.40 25.47
N VAL A 180 2.86 15.48 25.45
CA VAL A 180 2.94 14.39 24.47
C VAL A 180 2.06 13.20 24.86
N PHE A 181 2.12 12.77 26.12
CA PHE A 181 1.49 11.52 26.57
C PHE A 181 0.13 11.73 27.24
N CYS A 182 -0.33 12.97 27.45
CA CYS A 182 -1.57 13.30 28.15
C CYS A 182 -1.72 12.58 29.52
N VAL A 183 -0.60 12.31 30.20
CA VAL A 183 -0.54 11.52 31.45
C VAL A 183 -0.57 12.35 32.72
N CYS A 184 -0.58 13.68 32.60
CA CYS A 184 -0.53 14.57 33.75
C CYS A 184 -1.93 15.12 34.04
N ASP A 185 -2.42 14.85 35.25
CA ASP A 185 -3.51 15.63 35.81
C ASP A 185 -2.98 17.05 36.02
N SER A 186 -3.39 17.98 35.16
CA SER A 186 -3.40 19.39 35.52
C SER A 186 -4.44 19.55 36.62
N GLY A 187 -4.04 19.21 37.85
CA GLY A 187 -4.83 19.41 39.05
C GLY A 187 -5.30 20.86 39.05
N LYS A 188 -6.62 21.04 38.97
CA LYS A 188 -7.27 22.31 39.26
C LYS A 188 -6.99 22.61 40.73
N GLY A 189 -5.93 23.37 40.99
CA GLY A 189 -5.71 24.11 42.22
C GLY A 189 -6.36 25.47 42.10
#